data_AF-A0A854BYF6-F1
#
_entry.id   AF-A0A854BYF6-F1
#
_cell.length_a   1.000
_cell.length_b   1.000
_cell.length_c   1.000
_cell.angle_alpha   90.00
_cell.angle_beta   90.00
_cell.angle_gamma   90.00
#
_symmetry.space_group_name_H-M   'P 1'
#
loop_
_entity.id
_entity.type
_entity.pdbx_description
1 polymer ?
#
loop_
_entity_poly.entity_id
_entity_poly.type
_entity_poly.pdbx_seq_one_letter_code
_entity_poly.pdbx_strand_id
1 'polypeptide(L)'
;MKRIFVIDWILIVVFIVSAISGFGLHVAGHGSSHEIWHNWAVFHVLGNILFLIAVIFHVAMHLEWYKGIIKRGIGSKSKVTAVLSVIFLLLSVTGLALLGINGANSLLGLWHYKIGVITIVIALRRVIKRLPVFRKSLNCRM
;
A
#
# COMPACT_ATOMS: atom_id res chain seq x y z
N MET A 1 -3.50 -15.58 17.47
CA MET A 1 -4.12 -14.96 16.26
C MET A 1 -3.60 -15.70 15.03
N LYS A 2 -4.45 -16.03 14.05
CA LYS A 2 -4.02 -16.72 12.80
C LYS A 2 -3.01 -15.84 12.04
N ARG A 3 -2.00 -16.45 11.39
CA ARG A 3 -0.93 -15.74 10.63
C ARG A 3 -1.47 -14.73 9.62
N ILE A 4 -2.59 -15.06 8.96
CA ILE A 4 -3.28 -14.15 8.01
C ILE A 4 -3.73 -12.85 8.68
N PHE A 5 -4.25 -12.88 9.91
CA PHE A 5 -4.65 -11.65 10.58
C PHE A 5 -3.45 -10.85 11.09
N VAL A 6 -2.33 -11.50 11.40
CA VAL A 6 -1.09 -10.81 11.78
C VAL A 6 -0.54 -10.01 10.60
N ILE A 7 -0.46 -10.60 9.39
CA ILE A 7 -0.02 -9.85 8.22
C ILE A 7 -0.98 -8.71 7.88
N ASP A 8 -2.30 -8.92 8.05
CA ASP A 8 -3.28 -7.88 7.73
C ASP A 8 -3.12 -6.67 8.67
N TRP A 9 -2.81 -6.91 9.95
CA TRP A 9 -2.47 -5.84 10.90
C TRP A 9 -1.16 -5.14 10.54
N ILE A 10 -0.12 -5.89 10.19
CA ILE A 10 1.15 -5.31 9.72
C ILE A 10 0.90 -4.42 8.51
N LEU A 11 0.15 -4.91 7.51
CA LEU A 11 -0.21 -4.18 6.30
C LEU A 11 -0.93 -2.86 6.61
N ILE A 12 -1.87 -2.85 7.56
CA ILE A 12 -2.54 -1.62 7.98
C ILE A 12 -1.53 -0.60 8.51
N VAL A 13 -0.60 -1.03 9.38
CA VAL A 13 0.40 -0.14 9.98
C VAL A 13 1.34 0.42 8.91
N VAL A 14 1.95 -0.43 8.10
CA VAL A 14 2.90 0.02 7.07
C VAL A 14 2.22 0.82 5.95
N PHE A 15 0.93 0.57 5.68
CA PHE A 15 0.13 1.39 4.78
C PHE A 15 -0.05 2.81 5.31
N ILE A 16 -0.33 2.96 6.61
CA ILE A 16 -0.42 4.29 7.25
C ILE A 16 0.92 5.02 7.17
N VAL A 17 2.03 4.33 7.45
CA VAL A 17 3.38 4.91 7.32
C VAL A 17 3.67 5.35 5.88
N SER A 18 3.33 4.52 4.89
CA SER A 18 3.45 4.85 3.46
C SER A 18 2.62 6.08 3.08
N ALA A 19 1.37 6.16 3.55
CA ALA A 19 0.49 7.30 3.29
C ALA A 19 1.04 8.60 3.90
N ILE A 20 1.39 8.59 5.19
CA ILE A 20 1.91 9.78 5.89
C ILE A 20 3.22 10.25 5.24
N SER A 21 4.15 9.33 4.98
CA SER A 21 5.42 9.66 4.33
C SER A 21 5.26 10.16 2.90
N GLY A 22 4.27 9.65 2.15
CA GLY A 22 3.97 10.12 0.79
C GLY A 22 3.41 11.54 0.78
N PHE A 23 2.52 11.88 1.73
CA PHE A 23 2.07 13.26 1.91
C PHE A 23 3.21 14.18 2.36
N GLY A 24 4.03 13.75 3.32
CA GLY A 24 5.20 14.51 3.78
C GLY A 24 6.18 14.81 2.66
N LEU A 25 6.51 13.79 1.84
CA LEU A 25 7.36 13.95 0.65
C LEU A 25 6.77 14.93 -0.36
N HIS A 26 5.46 14.82 -0.64
CA HIS A 26 4.81 15.74 -1.58
C HIS A 26 4.82 17.19 -1.08
N VAL A 27 4.51 17.40 0.20
CA VAL A 27 4.55 18.74 0.83
C VAL A 27 5.97 19.29 0.84
N ALA A 28 6.96 18.49 1.21
CA ALA A 28 8.36 18.90 1.21
C ALA A 28 8.87 19.23 -0.20
N GLY A 29 8.31 18.61 -1.24
CA GLY A 29 8.61 18.91 -2.64
C GLY A 29 8.16 20.30 -3.11
N HIS A 30 7.31 21.00 -2.34
CA HIS A 30 6.96 22.41 -2.58
C HIS A 30 7.81 23.38 -1.73
N GLY A 31 8.60 22.87 -0.79
CA GLY A 31 9.48 23.67 0.05
C GLY A 31 10.81 24.00 -0.63
N SER A 32 11.59 24.88 -0.01
CA SER A 32 12.93 25.27 -0.47
C SER A 32 14.06 24.38 0.09
N SER A 33 13.78 23.54 1.08
CA SER A 33 14.79 22.70 1.73
C SER A 33 14.93 21.34 1.04
N HIS A 34 16.04 21.17 0.33
CA HIS A 34 16.41 19.89 -0.27
C HIS A 34 16.60 18.79 0.79
N GLU A 35 17.16 19.13 1.96
CA GLU A 35 17.39 18.18 3.04
C GLU A 35 16.08 17.60 3.58
N ILE A 36 15.07 18.45 3.79
CA ILE A 36 13.75 18.01 4.26
C ILE A 36 13.11 17.09 3.21
N TRP A 37 13.14 17.48 1.93
CA TRP A 37 12.64 16.64 0.85
C TRP A 37 13.35 15.29 0.80
N HIS A 38 14.68 15.29 0.89
CA HIS A 38 15.50 14.08 0.86
C HIS A 38 15.19 13.14 2.03
N ASN A 39 15.08 13.66 3.26
CA ASN A 39 14.74 12.88 4.43
C ASN A 39 13.36 12.21 4.30
N TRP A 40 12.36 12.94 3.80
CA TRP A 40 11.05 12.36 3.49
C TRP A 40 11.13 11.31 2.38
N ALA A 41 11.97 11.52 1.36
CA ALA A 41 12.15 10.57 0.27
C ALA A 41 12.74 9.25 0.77
N VAL A 42 13.82 9.32 1.55
CA VAL A 42 14.45 8.15 2.17
C VAL A 42 13.45 7.43 3.08
N PHE A 43 12.75 8.15 3.95
CA PHE A 43 11.77 7.56 4.85
C PHE A 43 10.62 6.89 4.08
N HIS A 44 10.11 7.54 3.04
CA HIS A 44 9.07 6.98 2.18
C HIS A 44 9.54 5.70 1.46
N VAL A 45 10.76 5.69 0.91
CA VAL A 45 11.32 4.52 0.24
C VAL A 45 11.50 3.36 1.20
N LEU A 46 12.12 3.57 2.37
CA LEU A 46 12.31 2.52 3.38
C LEU A 46 10.98 1.96 3.88
N GLY A 47 10.00 2.84 4.16
CA GLY A 47 8.66 2.43 4.55
C GLY A 47 7.96 1.58 3.48
N ASN A 48 8.13 1.94 2.20
CA ASN A 48 7.53 1.20 1.09
C ASN A 48 8.26 -0.10 0.74
N ILE A 49 9.57 -0.22 1.00
CA ILE A 49 10.28 -1.51 0.92
C ILE A 49 9.69 -2.48 1.94
N LEU A 50 9.51 -2.04 3.19
CA LEU A 50 8.86 -2.86 4.22
C LEU A 50 7.42 -3.22 3.83
N PHE A 51 6.67 -2.25 3.27
CA PHE A 51 5.32 -2.49 2.80
C PHE A 51 5.27 -3.52 1.67
N LEU A 52 6.16 -3.42 0.68
CA LEU A 52 6.27 -4.37 -0.42
C LEU A 52 6.56 -5.78 0.09
N ILE A 53 7.51 -5.92 1.02
CA ILE A 53 7.82 -7.21 1.67
C ILE A 53 6.57 -7.77 2.36
N ALA A 54 5.85 -6.97 3.14
CA ALA A 54 4.62 -7.40 3.80
C ALA A 54 3.54 -7.83 2.80
N VAL A 55 3.40 -7.12 1.67
CA VAL A 55 2.47 -7.50 0.61
C VAL A 55 2.88 -8.80 -0.07
N ILE A 56 4.16 -9.06 -0.30
CA ILE A 56 4.64 -10.34 -0.84
C ILE A 56 4.20 -11.50 0.07
N PHE A 57 4.41 -11.39 1.38
CA PHE A 57 3.94 -12.39 2.33
C PHE A 57 2.42 -12.54 2.36
N HIS A 58 1.69 -11.42 2.27
CA HIS A 58 0.22 -11.44 2.20
C HIS A 58 -0.26 -12.18 0.95
N VAL A 59 0.30 -11.87 -0.21
CA VAL A 59 -0.03 -12.54 -1.48
C VAL A 59 0.31 -14.02 -1.41
N ALA A 60 1.47 -14.38 -0.86
CA ALA A 60 1.87 -15.78 -0.68
C ALA A 60 0.85 -16.58 0.17
N MET A 61 0.31 -15.98 1.24
CA MET A 61 -0.73 -16.62 2.06
C MET A 61 -2.10 -16.68 1.37
N HIS A 62 -2.33 -15.86 0.35
CA HIS A 62 -3.56 -15.82 -0.43
C HIS A 62 -3.41 -16.40 -1.83
N LEU A 63 -2.36 -17.19 -2.10
CA LEU A 63 -2.05 -17.69 -3.43
C LEU A 63 -3.21 -18.48 -4.06
N GLU A 64 -3.95 -19.27 -3.27
CA GLU A 64 -5.13 -20.01 -3.75
C GLU A 64 -6.28 -19.10 -4.20
N TRP A 65 -6.38 -17.88 -3.64
CA TRP A 65 -7.34 -16.89 -4.11
C TRP A 65 -6.98 -16.38 -5.50
N TYR A 66 -5.70 -16.06 -5.73
CA TYR A 66 -5.19 -15.62 -7.03
C TYR A 66 -5.25 -16.73 -8.09
N LYS A 67 -4.82 -17.95 -7.75
CA LYS A 67 -4.96 -19.13 -8.62
C LYS A 67 -6.42 -19.37 -9.01
N GLY A 68 -7.35 -19.18 -8.07
CA GLY A 68 -8.78 -19.28 -8.32
C GLY A 68 -9.28 -18.29 -9.38
N ILE A 69 -8.80 -17.04 -9.35
CA ILE A 69 -9.13 -16.02 -10.37
C ILE A 69 -8.57 -16.40 -11.74
N ILE A 70 -7.31 -16.85 -11.80
CA ILE A 70 -6.68 -17.24 -13.06
C ILE A 70 -7.41 -18.42 -13.71
N LYS A 71 -7.77 -19.43 -12.91
CA LYS A 71 -8.40 -20.66 -13.42
C LYS A 71 -9.89 -20.50 -13.76
N ARG A 72 -10.63 -19.66 -13.05
CA ARG A 72 -12.11 -19.63 -13.10
C ARG A 72 -12.69 -18.23 -13.35
N GLY A 73 -11.84 -17.22 -13.55
CA GLY A 73 -12.24 -15.82 -13.66
C GLY A 73 -12.61 -15.19 -12.31
N ILE A 74 -13.01 -13.90 -12.34
CA ILE A 74 -13.31 -13.12 -11.13
C ILE A 74 -14.59 -13.61 -10.42
N GLY A 75 -15.59 -14.13 -11.14
CA GLY A 75 -16.83 -14.68 -10.59
C GLY A 75 -17.44 -13.88 -9.43
N SER A 76 -17.66 -14.56 -8.30
CA SER A 76 -18.15 -13.98 -7.03
C SER A 76 -17.06 -13.41 -6.12
N LYS A 77 -15.79 -13.41 -6.55
CA LYS A 77 -14.67 -12.84 -5.77
C LYS A 77 -14.79 -11.32 -5.72
N SER A 78 -14.22 -10.73 -4.68
CA SER A 78 -14.29 -9.27 -4.47
C SER A 78 -13.48 -8.51 -5.52
N LYS A 79 -14.18 -7.91 -6.49
CA LYS A 79 -13.62 -7.05 -7.56
C LYS A 79 -12.73 -5.93 -7.01
N VAL A 80 -13.15 -5.31 -5.91
CA VAL A 80 -12.36 -4.25 -5.23
C VAL A 80 -10.99 -4.76 -4.78
N THR A 81 -10.87 -6.03 -4.36
CA THR A 81 -9.56 -6.61 -3.98
C THR A 81 -8.64 -6.78 -5.18
N ALA A 82 -9.20 -7.23 -6.30
CA ALA A 82 -8.44 -7.39 -7.53
C ALA A 82 -7.95 -6.03 -8.03
N VAL A 83 -8.84 -5.02 -8.06
CA VAL A 83 -8.48 -3.64 -8.43
C VAL A 83 -7.39 -3.10 -7.52
N LEU A 84 -7.51 -3.25 -6.19
CA LEU A 84 -6.45 -2.82 -5.26
C LEU A 84 -5.12 -3.56 -5.50
N SER A 85 -5.15 -4.85 -5.85
CA SER A 85 -3.94 -5.61 -6.17
C SER A 85 -3.24 -5.04 -7.41
N VAL A 86 -4.01 -4.69 -8.46
CA VAL A 86 -3.48 -4.08 -9.69
C VAL A 86 -2.95 -2.68 -9.42
N ILE A 87 -3.70 -1.85 -8.69
CA ILE A 87 -3.27 -0.49 -8.34
C ILE A 87 -2.00 -0.52 -7.50
N PHE A 88 -1.90 -1.44 -6.53
CA PHE A 88 -0.69 -1.59 -5.73
C PHE A 88 0.53 -1.99 -6.58
N LEU A 89 0.34 -2.89 -7.56
CA LEU A 89 1.41 -3.25 -8.50
C LEU A 89 1.87 -2.02 -9.32
N LEU A 90 0.92 -1.22 -9.83
CA LEU A 90 1.23 0.01 -10.56
C LEU A 90 1.98 1.03 -9.69
N LEU A 91 1.54 1.23 -8.44
CA LEU A 91 2.23 2.10 -7.48
C LEU A 91 3.64 1.60 -7.17
N SER A 92 3.82 0.28 -7.03
CA SER A 92 5.14 -0.32 -6.79
C SER A 92 6.09 -0.09 -7.96
N VAL A 93 5.63 -0.33 -9.19
CA VAL A 93 6.43 -0.13 -10.42
C VAL A 93 6.80 1.35 -10.59
N THR A 94 5.83 2.25 -10.44
CA THR A 94 6.09 3.70 -10.55
C THR A 94 6.99 4.21 -9.43
N GLY A 95 6.85 3.69 -8.20
CA GLY A 95 7.75 4.01 -7.09
C GLY A 95 9.19 3.57 -7.32
N LEU A 96 9.39 2.35 -7.87
CA LEU A 96 10.73 1.88 -8.25
C LEU A 96 11.33 2.71 -9.38
N ALA A 97 10.54 3.06 -10.39
CA ALA A 97 11.00 3.90 -11.50
C ALA A 97 11.43 5.30 -11.02
N LEU A 98 10.75 5.85 -10.00
CA LEU A 98 11.09 7.15 -9.41
C LEU A 98 12.45 7.18 -8.72
N LEU A 99 13.05 6.03 -8.35
CA LEU A 99 14.41 5.99 -7.81
C LEU A 99 15.46 6.45 -8.84
N GLY A 100 15.16 6.34 -10.13
CA GLY A 100 16.03 6.80 -11.22
C GLY A 100 15.74 8.23 -11.69
N ILE A 101 14.80 8.94 -11.06
CA ILE A 101 14.41 10.29 -11.46
C ILE A 101 14.91 11.29 -10.41
N ASN A 102 15.68 12.29 -10.88
CA ASN A 102 16.22 13.32 -10.02
C ASN A 102 15.21 14.43 -9.73
N GLY A 103 15.15 14.85 -8.46
CA GLY A 103 14.39 16.02 -8.01
C GLY A 103 12.90 15.77 -7.73
N ALA A 104 12.25 16.80 -7.21
CA ALA A 104 10.83 16.79 -6.87
C ALA A 104 9.95 17.08 -8.10
N ASN A 105 8.65 16.82 -7.98
CA ASN A 105 7.60 17.25 -8.93
C ASN A 105 7.74 16.75 -10.38
N SER A 106 8.42 15.61 -10.60
CA SER A 106 8.39 14.95 -11.90
C SER A 106 6.95 14.57 -12.29
N LEU A 107 6.66 14.52 -13.59
CA LEU A 107 5.34 14.12 -14.10
C LEU A 107 4.93 12.74 -13.56
N LEU A 108 5.87 11.80 -13.54
CA LEU A 108 5.66 10.45 -12.99
C LEU A 108 5.38 10.51 -11.48
N GLY A 109 6.10 11.34 -10.74
CA GLY A 109 5.92 11.54 -9.30
C GLY A 109 4.54 12.10 -8.95
N LEU A 110 4.03 13.04 -9.75
CA LEU A 110 2.68 13.59 -9.58
C LEU A 110 1.59 12.57 -9.87
N TRP A 111 1.75 11.74 -10.91
CA TRP A 111 0.80 10.66 -11.19
C TRP A 111 0.84 9.58 -10.11
N HIS A 112 2.03 9.18 -9.66
CA HIS A 112 2.21 8.26 -8.54
C HIS A 112 1.47 8.78 -7.30
N TYR A 113 1.67 10.05 -6.95
CA TYR A 113 0.99 10.69 -5.83
C TYR A 113 -0.54 10.69 -5.98
N LYS A 114 -1.08 11.11 -7.13
CA LYS A 114 -2.54 11.15 -7.38
C LYS A 114 -3.18 9.76 -7.25
N ILE A 115 -2.56 8.74 -7.85
CA ILE A 115 -3.02 7.34 -7.72
C ILE A 115 -2.92 6.88 -6.27
N GLY A 116 -1.85 7.26 -5.55
CA GLY A 116 -1.68 7.00 -4.13
C GLY A 116 -2.84 7.56 -3.28
N VAL A 117 -3.21 8.82 -3.48
CA VAL A 117 -4.33 9.47 -2.78
C VAL A 117 -5.66 8.73 -3.04
N ILE A 118 -5.95 8.37 -4.29
CA ILE A 118 -7.15 7.60 -4.64
C ILE A 118 -7.12 6.23 -3.94
N THR A 119 -5.95 5.58 -3.90
CA THR A 119 -5.76 4.29 -3.23
C THR A 119 -6.03 4.37 -1.74
N ILE A 120 -5.62 5.46 -1.08
CA ILE A 120 -5.91 5.73 0.34
C ILE A 120 -7.42 5.71 0.60
N VAL A 121 -8.19 6.43 -0.20
CA VAL A 121 -9.67 6.47 -0.04
C VAL A 121 -10.29 5.08 -0.20
N ILE A 122 -9.89 4.33 -1.23
CA ILE A 122 -10.43 2.98 -1.50
C ILE A 122 -10.02 1.99 -0.39
N ALA A 123 -8.77 2.05 0.05
CA ALA A 123 -8.23 1.18 1.09
C ALA A 123 -8.89 1.45 2.45
N LEU A 124 -9.06 2.71 2.85
CA LEU A 124 -9.75 3.09 4.08
C LEU A 124 -11.17 2.54 4.13
N ARG A 125 -11.95 2.72 3.04
CA ARG A 125 -13.30 2.16 2.94
C ARG A 125 -13.30 0.64 3.15
N ARG A 126 -12.29 -0.06 2.64
CA ARG A 126 -12.14 -1.50 2.78
C ARG A 126 -11.75 -1.93 4.19
N VAL A 127 -10.81 -1.22 4.82
CA VAL A 127 -10.41 -1.46 6.22
C VAL A 127 -11.61 -1.28 7.13
N ILE A 128 -12.36 -0.19 6.99
CA ILE A 128 -13.59 0.08 7.78
C ILE A 128 -14.58 -1.08 7.67
N LYS A 129 -14.85 -1.57 6.46
CA LYS A 129 -15.73 -2.73 6.24
C LYS A 129 -15.22 -4.03 6.88
N ARG A 130 -13.91 -4.16 7.10
CA ARG A 130 -13.28 -5.34 7.72
C ARG A 130 -13.01 -5.18 9.22
N LEU A 131 -13.21 -3.99 9.80
CA LEU A 131 -13.00 -3.74 11.23
C LEU A 131 -13.70 -4.74 12.15
N PRO A 132 -14.97 -5.17 11.93
CA PRO A 132 -15.61 -6.15 12.79
C PRO A 132 -14.85 -7.50 12.83
N VAL A 133 -14.31 -7.92 11.69
CA VAL A 133 -13.53 -9.17 11.57
C VAL A 133 -12.18 -9.03 12.27
N PHE A 134 -11.52 -7.88 12.13
CA PHE A 134 -10.27 -7.58 12.83
C PHE A 134 -10.45 -7.47 14.35
N ARG A 135 -11.54 -6.86 14.82
CA ARG A 135 -11.88 -6.82 16.25
C ARG A 135 -12.12 -8.22 16.81
N LYS A 136 -12.85 -9.07 16.08
CA LYS A 136 -13.05 -10.47 16.48
C LYS A 136 -11.74 -11.26 16.54
N SER A 137 -10.79 -11.00 15.65
CA SER A 137 -9.49 -11.69 15.66
C SER A 137 -8.59 -11.30 16.83
N LEU A 138 -8.78 -10.11 17.41
CA LEU A 138 -8.14 -9.66 18.66
C LEU A 138 -8.83 -10.26 19.89
N ASN A 139 -10.16 -10.35 19.87
CA ASN A 139 -10.97 -10.83 20.99
C ASN A 139 -11.00 -12.36 21.14
N CYS A 140 -10.58 -13.14 20.13
CA CYS A 140 -10.32 -14.58 20.27
C CYS A 140 -8.99 -14.85 21.03
N ARG A 141 -8.87 -14.22 22.22
CA ARG A 141 -7.99 -14.58 23.33
C ARG A 141 -8.78 -14.44 24.63
N MET A 142 -9.80 -15.25 24.81
CA MET A 142 -10.25 -15.81 26.09
C MET A 142 -10.88 -17.15 25.77
#